data_AF-A0A1F8CYA3-F1
#
_entry.id   AF-A0A1F8CYA3-F1
#
_cell.length_a   1.000
_cell.length_b   1.000
_cell.length_c   1.000
_cell.angle_alpha   90.00
_cell.angle_beta   90.00
_cell.angle_gamma   90.00
#
_symmetry.space_group_name_H-M   'P 1'
#
loop_
_entity.id
_entity.type
_entity.pdbx_description
1 polymer ?
#
loop_
_entity_poly.entity_id
_entity_poly.type
_entity_poly.pdbx_seq_one_letter_code
_entity_poly.pdbx_strand_id
1 'polypeptide(L)'
;MIYMESAAIEFFATFLIWILYAGLVVLWFIDGKIRKEQVIHALFAGLMAWVIAFLIKGFFPTLRPFLVNGEEALVLITPTGSAFPSAHTALAFSLAITIFMHDRKIGWWYIACALLIGIARVLANVHYPVDIIGGALIGTLIAVVVEKTHMFKLLVKKENRRKK
;
A
#
# COMPACT_ATOMS: atom_id res chain seq x y z
N MET A 1 28.90 -0.10 -9.04
CA MET A 1 28.15 -1.15 -8.32
C MET A 1 27.26 -0.50 -7.27
N ILE A 2 27.83 0.24 -6.31
CA ILE A 2 27.11 0.96 -5.24
C ILE A 2 25.96 1.86 -5.77
N TYR A 3 26.19 2.68 -6.81
CA TYR A 3 25.15 3.56 -7.39
C TYR A 3 23.95 2.84 -8.01
N MET A 4 24.17 1.62 -8.52
CA MET A 4 23.11 0.84 -9.17
C MET A 4 22.25 0.12 -8.13
N GLU A 5 22.87 -0.28 -7.01
CA GLU A 5 22.17 -0.85 -5.86
C GLU A 5 21.29 0.20 -5.17
N SER A 6 21.80 1.41 -4.97
CA SER A 6 21.02 2.51 -4.37
C SER A 6 19.83 2.92 -5.25
N ALA A 7 20.02 3.00 -6.57
CA ALA A 7 18.94 3.30 -7.51
C ALA A 7 17.83 2.23 -7.51
N ALA A 8 18.20 0.95 -7.41
CA ALA A 8 17.23 -0.14 -7.32
C ALA A 8 16.42 -0.08 -6.01
N ILE A 9 17.08 0.15 -4.88
CA ILE A 9 16.44 0.31 -3.57
C ILE A 9 15.46 1.48 -3.60
N GLU A 10 15.90 2.65 -4.07
CA GLU A 10 15.05 3.83 -4.20
C GLU A 10 13.83 3.54 -5.08
N PHE A 11 14.02 2.83 -6.19
CA PHE A 11 12.94 2.48 -7.10
C PHE A 11 11.85 1.63 -6.43
N PHE A 12 12.24 0.54 -5.78
CA PHE A 12 11.30 -0.33 -5.10
C PHE A 12 10.67 0.35 -3.86
N ALA A 13 11.43 1.20 -3.17
CA ALA A 13 10.97 1.91 -1.98
C ALA A 13 10.03 3.10 -2.28
N THR A 14 10.12 3.67 -3.49
CA THR A 14 9.41 4.92 -3.85
C THR A 14 8.42 4.73 -5.00
N PHE A 15 8.85 4.16 -6.13
CA PHE A 15 8.08 4.19 -7.37
C PHE A 15 7.18 2.96 -7.56
N LEU A 16 7.59 1.79 -7.08
CA LEU A 16 6.84 0.55 -7.34
C LEU A 16 5.38 0.63 -6.89
N ILE A 17 5.08 1.25 -5.73
CA ILE A 17 3.69 1.39 -5.27
C ILE A 17 2.81 2.18 -6.26
N TRP A 18 3.34 3.26 -6.84
CA TRP A 18 2.61 4.08 -7.81
C TRP A 18 2.41 3.34 -9.12
N ILE A 19 3.41 2.54 -9.54
CA ILE A 19 3.29 1.66 -10.69
C ILE A 19 2.20 0.60 -10.47
N LEU A 20 2.07 0.05 -9.26
CA LEU A 20 0.99 -0.91 -8.95
C LEU A 20 -0.40 -0.25 -9.07
N TYR A 21 -0.58 0.96 -8.53
CA TYR A 21 -1.85 1.69 -8.66
C TYR A 21 -2.14 2.12 -10.11
N ALA A 22 -1.12 2.57 -10.85
CA ALA A 22 -1.26 2.88 -12.27
C ALA A 22 -1.62 1.62 -13.08
N GLY A 23 -0.97 0.50 -12.78
CA GLY A 23 -1.25 -0.82 -13.36
C GLY A 23 -2.69 -1.26 -13.11
N LEU A 24 -3.22 -1.06 -11.90
CA LEU A 24 -4.63 -1.30 -11.58
C LEU A 24 -5.57 -0.49 -12.49
N VAL A 25 -5.29 0.81 -12.68
CA VAL A 25 -6.10 1.68 -13.55
C VAL A 25 -5.99 1.25 -15.01
N VAL A 26 -4.80 0.91 -15.51
CA VAL A 26 -4.60 0.41 -16.88
C VAL A 26 -5.34 -0.91 -17.09
N LEU A 27 -5.22 -1.85 -16.15
CA LEU A 27 -5.92 -3.14 -16.22
C LEU A 27 -7.46 -2.98 -16.15
N TRP A 28 -7.97 -1.90 -15.57
CA TRP A 28 -9.39 -1.58 -15.60
C TRP A 28 -9.88 -1.16 -17.00
N PHE A 29 -9.04 -0.47 -17.78
CA PHE A 29 -9.35 -0.07 -19.16
C PHE A 29 -9.11 -1.18 -20.19
N ILE A 30 -8.35 -2.24 -19.85
CA ILE A 30 -8.16 -3.40 -20.72
C ILE A 30 -9.36 -4.33 -20.57
N ASP A 31 -10.19 -4.38 -21.61
CA ASP A 31 -11.48 -5.09 -21.71
C ASP A 31 -11.67 -6.24 -20.70
N GLY A 32 -12.33 -5.90 -19.58
CA GLY A 32 -12.87 -6.86 -18.62
C GLY A 32 -11.87 -7.56 -17.70
N LYS A 33 -10.56 -7.22 -17.73
CA LYS A 33 -9.59 -7.86 -16.82
C LYS A 33 -9.85 -7.57 -15.35
N ILE A 34 -10.28 -6.35 -15.04
CA ILE A 34 -10.59 -5.91 -13.68
C ILE A 34 -11.97 -5.27 -13.65
N ARG A 35 -12.81 -5.70 -12.70
CA ARG A 35 -14.16 -5.16 -12.52
C ARG A 35 -14.10 -3.83 -11.77
N LYS A 36 -15.02 -2.91 -12.08
CA LYS A 36 -15.15 -1.60 -11.40
C LYS A 36 -15.18 -1.71 -9.88
N GLU A 37 -15.85 -2.73 -9.35
CA GLU A 37 -15.91 -3.02 -7.91
C GLU A 37 -14.50 -3.21 -7.30
N GLN A 38 -13.61 -3.95 -7.97
CA GLN A 38 -12.26 -4.24 -7.50
C GLN A 38 -11.43 -2.96 -7.39
N VAL A 39 -11.56 -2.07 -8.39
CA VAL A 39 -10.86 -0.77 -8.39
C VAL A 39 -11.36 0.11 -7.24
N ILE A 40 -12.68 0.21 -7.05
CA ILE A 40 -13.27 1.02 -5.98
C ILE A 40 -12.84 0.50 -4.62
N HIS A 41 -12.91 -0.81 -4.39
CA HIS A 41 -12.49 -1.42 -3.13
C HIS A 41 -10.99 -1.20 -2.89
N ALA A 42 -10.13 -1.39 -3.89
CA ALA A 42 -8.69 -1.24 -3.74
C ALA A 42 -8.29 0.21 -3.43
N LEU A 43 -8.90 1.19 -4.11
CA LEU A 43 -8.66 2.62 -3.85
C LEU A 43 -9.15 3.01 -2.46
N PHE A 44 -10.35 2.55 -2.07
CA PHE A 44 -10.90 2.85 -0.76
C PHE A 44 -10.12 2.18 0.38
N ALA A 45 -9.77 0.90 0.23
CA ALA A 45 -8.93 0.18 1.18
C ALA A 45 -7.56 0.86 1.31
N GLY A 46 -6.96 1.29 0.20
CA GLY A 46 -5.72 2.07 0.19
C GLY A 46 -5.84 3.36 1.00
N LEU A 47 -6.87 4.17 0.71
CA LEU A 47 -7.12 5.41 1.44
C LEU A 47 -7.29 5.17 2.95
N MET A 48 -8.12 4.19 3.31
CA MET A 48 -8.36 3.83 4.71
C MET A 48 -7.08 3.32 5.40
N ALA A 49 -6.25 2.54 4.72
CA ALA A 49 -4.98 2.06 5.23
C ALA A 49 -3.99 3.19 5.48
N TRP A 50 -3.92 4.16 4.56
CA TRP A 50 -3.11 5.34 4.74
C TRP A 50 -3.59 6.21 5.91
N VAL A 51 -4.90 6.48 6.00
CA VAL A 51 -5.49 7.26 7.11
C VAL A 51 -5.23 6.59 8.45
N ILE A 52 -5.51 5.30 8.57
CA ILE A 52 -5.31 4.55 9.83
C ILE A 52 -3.82 4.51 10.21
N ALA A 53 -2.92 4.26 9.25
CA ALA A 53 -1.49 4.31 9.51
C ALA A 53 -1.03 5.70 9.97
N PHE A 54 -1.56 6.78 9.38
CA PHE A 54 -1.27 8.15 9.77
C PHE A 54 -1.77 8.46 11.19
N LEU A 55 -2.96 8.01 11.54
CA LEU A 55 -3.50 8.16 12.91
C LEU A 55 -2.62 7.43 13.93
N ILE A 56 -2.25 6.16 13.66
CA ILE A 56 -1.39 5.37 14.54
C ILE A 56 -0.01 6.04 14.73
N LYS A 57 0.57 6.64 13.68
CA LYS A 57 1.83 7.40 13.79
C LYS A 57 1.77 8.50 14.84
N GLY A 58 0.61 9.15 15.00
CA GLY A 58 0.39 10.19 16.01
C GLY A 58 0.45 9.68 17.45
N PHE A 59 0.15 8.40 17.68
CA PHE A 59 0.17 7.77 19.01
C PHE A 59 1.51 7.09 19.35
N PHE A 60 2.31 6.73 18.33
CA PHE A 60 3.57 6.02 18.51
C PHE A 60 4.74 6.83 17.92
N PRO A 61 5.29 7.80 18.67
CA PRO A 61 6.47 8.55 18.24
C PRO A 61 7.68 7.62 18.22
N THR A 62 8.19 7.34 17.02
CA THR A 62 9.39 6.51 16.83
C THR A 62 10.35 7.16 15.85
N LEU A 63 11.63 7.20 16.23
CA LEU A 63 12.69 7.70 15.35
C LEU A 63 12.89 6.75 14.17
N ARG A 64 13.26 7.29 13.01
CA ARG A 64 13.57 6.50 11.81
C ARG A 64 15.04 6.06 11.82
N PRO A 65 15.40 4.94 11.17
CA PRO A 65 16.77 4.43 11.16
C PRO A 65 17.82 5.48 10.74
N PHE A 66 17.58 6.21 9.65
CA PHE A 66 18.46 7.29 9.17
C PHE A 66 18.73 8.43 10.18
N LEU A 67 17.79 8.68 11.10
CA LEU A 67 17.98 9.69 12.16
C LEU A 67 18.85 9.17 13.30
N VAL A 68 18.91 7.84 13.48
CA VAL A 68 19.64 7.20 14.58
C VAL A 68 21.07 6.86 14.18
N ASN A 69 21.27 6.30 12.99
CA ASN A 69 22.60 5.91 12.51
C ASN A 69 23.34 7.03 11.76
N GLY A 70 22.65 8.10 11.35
CA GLY A 70 23.24 9.22 10.61
C GLY A 70 23.54 8.92 9.14
N GLU A 71 23.11 7.77 8.63
CA GLU A 71 23.23 7.40 7.21
C GLU A 71 22.07 7.99 6.39
N GLU A 72 22.28 8.20 5.10
CA GLU A 72 21.25 8.78 4.23
C GLU A 72 20.06 7.85 4.01
N ALA A 73 18.89 8.45 3.75
CA ALA A 73 17.69 7.72 3.35
C ALA A 73 17.67 7.54 1.83
N LEU A 74 17.63 6.29 1.34
CA LEU A 74 17.65 5.98 -0.09
C LEU A 74 16.24 6.02 -0.69
N VAL A 75 15.62 7.20 -0.66
CA VAL A 75 14.27 7.46 -1.18
C VAL A 75 14.22 8.83 -1.86
N LEU A 76 13.33 8.99 -2.83
CA LEU A 76 13.18 10.28 -3.54
C LEU A 76 12.79 11.43 -2.61
N ILE A 77 11.90 11.15 -1.65
CA ILE A 77 11.41 12.14 -0.68
C ILE A 77 11.65 11.60 0.72
N THR A 78 12.53 12.26 1.46
CA THR A 78 12.83 11.93 2.86
C THR A 78 11.57 12.06 3.71
N PRO A 79 11.12 10.98 4.37
CA PRO A 79 9.88 11.00 5.09
C PRO A 79 10.03 11.70 6.45
N THR A 80 9.03 12.48 6.82
CA THR A 80 8.93 13.13 8.13
C THR A 80 8.08 12.30 9.10
N GLY A 81 8.11 12.68 10.38
CA GLY A 81 7.32 12.05 11.44
C GLY A 81 7.75 10.62 11.81
N SER A 82 6.92 9.96 12.62
CA SER A 82 7.20 8.65 13.23
C SER A 82 7.49 7.56 12.20
N ALA A 83 8.36 6.60 12.53
CA ALA A 83 8.66 5.45 11.69
C ALA A 83 7.48 4.45 11.65
N PHE A 84 6.92 4.11 12.80
CA PHE A 84 5.89 3.08 12.94
C PHE A 84 4.49 3.66 12.72
N PRO A 85 3.57 2.94 12.03
CA PRO A 85 3.80 1.85 11.08
C PRO A 85 4.20 2.38 9.69
N SER A 86 4.65 1.51 8.79
CA SER A 86 4.95 1.90 7.40
C SER A 86 3.67 2.13 6.59
N ALA A 87 3.39 3.37 6.21
CA ALA A 87 2.23 3.73 5.39
C ALA A 87 2.33 3.19 3.94
N HIS A 88 3.55 3.14 3.38
CA HIS A 88 3.79 2.54 2.05
C HIS A 88 3.46 1.05 2.05
N THR A 89 3.85 0.35 3.12
CA THR A 89 3.53 -1.07 3.29
C THR A 89 2.04 -1.27 3.52
N ALA A 90 1.38 -0.42 4.32
CA ALA A 90 -0.06 -0.49 4.53
C ALA A 90 -0.84 -0.30 3.22
N LEU A 91 -0.48 0.70 2.41
CA LEU A 91 -1.02 0.91 1.07
C LEU A 91 -0.80 -0.31 0.17
N ALA A 92 0.44 -0.80 0.07
CA ALA A 92 0.81 -1.92 -0.79
C ALA A 92 0.04 -3.20 -0.44
N PHE A 93 -0.05 -3.55 0.86
CA PHE A 93 -0.78 -4.72 1.31
C PHE A 93 -2.30 -4.57 1.16
N SER A 94 -2.85 -3.37 1.40
CA SER A 94 -4.28 -3.15 1.18
C SER A 94 -4.68 -3.36 -0.29
N LEU A 95 -3.88 -2.85 -1.22
CA LEU A 95 -4.03 -3.09 -2.65
C LEU A 95 -3.87 -4.58 -2.98
N ALA A 96 -2.76 -5.19 -2.56
CA ALA A 96 -2.45 -6.56 -2.91
C ALA A 96 -3.49 -7.57 -2.41
N ILE A 97 -3.95 -7.42 -1.18
CA ILE A 97 -4.96 -8.30 -0.59
C ILE A 97 -6.33 -8.09 -1.23
N THR A 98 -6.69 -6.85 -1.56
CA THR A 98 -7.94 -6.57 -2.29
C THR A 98 -7.95 -7.29 -3.64
N ILE A 99 -6.87 -7.16 -4.41
CA ILE A 99 -6.75 -7.84 -5.70
C ILE A 99 -6.74 -9.36 -5.52
N PHE A 100 -6.04 -9.88 -4.50
CA PHE A 100 -6.00 -11.31 -4.20
C PHE A 100 -7.37 -11.92 -3.86
N MET A 101 -8.22 -11.20 -3.15
CA MET A 101 -9.57 -11.66 -2.82
C MET A 101 -10.48 -11.75 -4.05
N HIS A 102 -10.12 -11.07 -5.14
CA HIS A 102 -10.86 -11.09 -6.39
C HIS A 102 -10.27 -11.99 -7.47
N ASP A 103 -8.94 -11.97 -7.64
CA ASP A 103 -8.17 -12.81 -8.55
C ASP A 103 -6.88 -13.24 -7.85
N ARG A 104 -6.80 -14.53 -7.47
CA ARG A 104 -5.64 -15.06 -6.74
C ARG A 104 -4.35 -15.05 -7.57
N LYS A 105 -4.44 -15.22 -8.89
CA LYS A 105 -3.26 -15.30 -9.77
C LYS A 105 -2.60 -13.94 -9.86
N ILE A 106 -3.39 -12.89 -10.11
CA ILE A 106 -2.90 -11.51 -10.13
C ILE A 106 -2.53 -11.06 -8.71
N GLY A 107 -3.32 -11.45 -7.71
CA GLY A 107 -3.09 -11.09 -6.32
C GLY A 107 -1.76 -11.56 -5.76
N TRP A 108 -1.33 -12.80 -6.05
CA TRP A 108 -0.02 -13.28 -5.63
C TRP A 108 1.12 -12.44 -6.17
N TRP A 109 1.01 -11.97 -7.41
CA TRP A 109 1.99 -11.05 -8.01
C TRP A 109 2.02 -9.71 -7.24
N TYR A 110 0.86 -9.14 -6.93
CA TYR A 110 0.80 -7.91 -6.11
C TYR A 110 1.33 -8.11 -4.68
N ILE A 111 1.10 -9.27 -4.06
CA ILE A 111 1.63 -9.59 -2.73
C ILE A 111 3.16 -9.66 -2.77
N ALA A 112 3.73 -10.31 -3.80
CA ALA A 112 5.18 -10.33 -4.00
C ALA A 112 5.74 -8.91 -4.16
N CYS A 113 5.08 -8.05 -4.95
CA CYS A 113 5.47 -6.64 -5.06
C CYS A 113 5.34 -5.88 -3.74
N ALA A 114 4.29 -6.12 -2.94
CA ALA A 114 4.11 -5.49 -1.63
C ALA A 114 5.22 -5.91 -0.63
N LEU A 115 5.65 -7.17 -0.67
CA LEU A 115 6.80 -7.66 0.09
C LEU A 115 8.09 -6.97 -0.37
N LEU A 116 8.32 -6.86 -1.67
CA LEU A 116 9.48 -6.16 -2.23
C LEU A 116 9.51 -4.69 -1.82
N ILE A 117 8.37 -4.00 -1.84
CA ILE A 117 8.26 -2.63 -1.31
C ILE A 117 8.68 -2.61 0.16
N GLY A 118 8.11 -3.50 0.99
CA GLY A 118 8.43 -3.57 2.42
C GLY A 118 9.92 -3.77 2.69
N ILE A 119 10.54 -4.74 2.00
CA ILE A 119 11.99 -5.01 2.09
C ILE A 119 12.79 -3.78 1.66
N ALA A 120 12.43 -3.18 0.51
CA ALA A 120 13.11 -2.00 0.01
C ALA A 120 13.00 -0.81 0.98
N ARG A 121 11.91 -0.66 1.72
CA ARG A 121 11.78 0.39 2.75
C ARG A 121 12.74 0.18 3.94
N VAL A 122 13.08 -1.07 4.27
CA VAL A 122 14.09 -1.36 5.29
C VAL A 122 15.48 -1.08 4.75
N LEU A 123 15.78 -1.58 3.54
CA LEU A 123 17.06 -1.34 2.86
C LEU A 123 17.30 0.16 2.56
N ALA A 124 16.23 0.92 2.35
CA ALA A 124 16.29 2.37 2.16
C ALA A 124 16.51 3.17 3.44
N ASN A 125 16.72 2.50 4.58
CA ASN A 125 17.04 3.11 5.87
C ASN A 125 15.92 4.01 6.43
N VAL A 126 14.67 3.80 6.01
CA VAL A 126 13.52 4.65 6.41
C VAL A 126 12.54 3.98 7.38
N HIS A 127 12.63 2.65 7.54
CA HIS A 127 11.76 1.84 8.38
C HIS A 127 12.48 0.64 9.00
N TYR A 128 12.07 0.25 10.19
CA TYR A 128 12.45 -1.02 10.80
C TYR A 128 11.56 -2.17 10.30
N PRO A 129 12.02 -3.45 10.38
CA PRO A 129 11.18 -4.59 10.04
C PRO A 129 9.81 -4.62 10.75
N VAL A 130 9.75 -4.18 12.01
CA VAL A 130 8.49 -4.08 12.77
C VAL A 130 7.50 -3.08 12.16
N ASP A 131 7.98 -1.99 11.56
CA ASP A 131 7.14 -1.01 10.86
C ASP A 131 6.47 -1.64 9.63
N ILE A 132 7.19 -2.54 8.95
CA ILE A 132 6.72 -3.27 7.78
C ILE A 132 5.64 -4.27 8.21
N ILE A 133 5.89 -5.04 9.26
CA ILE A 133 4.90 -5.99 9.80
C ILE A 133 3.62 -5.26 10.23
N GLY A 134 3.76 -4.14 10.96
CA GLY A 134 2.63 -3.31 11.36
C GLY A 134 1.84 -2.76 10.16
N GLY A 135 2.54 -2.24 9.15
CA GLY A 135 1.92 -1.79 7.91
C GLY A 135 1.18 -2.91 7.17
N ALA A 136 1.81 -4.08 7.02
CA ALA A 136 1.22 -5.23 6.35
C ALA A 136 -0.05 -5.72 7.06
N LEU A 137 -0.04 -5.76 8.39
CA LEU A 137 -1.20 -6.13 9.20
C LEU A 137 -2.36 -5.13 9.00
N ILE A 138 -2.07 -3.83 9.10
CA ILE A 138 -3.07 -2.76 8.90
C ILE A 138 -3.69 -2.86 7.50
N GLY A 139 -2.85 -2.93 6.46
CA GLY A 139 -3.31 -3.00 5.07
C GLY A 139 -4.18 -4.23 4.80
N THR A 140 -3.75 -5.40 5.31
CA THR A 140 -4.48 -6.66 5.16
C THR A 140 -5.84 -6.61 5.86
N LEU A 141 -5.89 -6.15 7.11
CA LEU A 141 -7.14 -6.07 7.87
C LEU A 141 -8.14 -5.15 7.19
N ILE A 142 -7.70 -3.99 6.71
CA ILE A 142 -8.55 -3.02 6.05
C ILE A 142 -9.10 -3.57 4.74
N ALA A 143 -8.27 -4.20 3.91
CA ALA A 143 -8.73 -4.86 2.68
C ALA A 143 -9.81 -5.90 2.98
N VAL A 144 -9.58 -6.78 3.97
CA VAL A 144 -10.56 -7.80 4.38
C VAL A 144 -11.88 -7.19 4.85
N VAL A 145 -11.82 -6.10 5.64
CA VAL A 145 -13.02 -5.41 6.12
C VAL A 145 -13.79 -4.78 4.96
N VAL A 146 -13.11 -4.09 4.05
CA VAL A 146 -13.73 -3.45 2.88
C VAL A 146 -14.41 -4.48 1.97
N GLU A 147 -13.73 -5.58 1.68
CA GLU A 147 -14.28 -6.67 0.85
C GLU A 147 -15.50 -7.34 1.49
N LYS A 148 -15.43 -7.63 2.79
CA LYS A 148 -16.52 -8.30 3.52
C LYS A 148 -17.72 -7.41 3.75
N THR A 149 -17.53 -6.10 3.87
CA THR A 149 -18.63 -5.15 4.10
C THR A 149 -19.43 -4.82 2.85
N HIS A 150 -19.06 -5.37 1.68
CA HIS A 150 -19.79 -5.20 0.41
C HIS A 150 -20.15 -3.72 0.14
N MET A 151 -19.23 -2.82 0.43
CA MET A 151 -19.45 -1.37 0.35
C MET A 151 -19.97 -0.95 -1.04
N PHE A 152 -19.55 -1.63 -2.11
CA PHE A 152 -20.09 -1.43 -3.45
C PHE A 152 -21.61 -1.62 -3.54
N LYS A 153 -22.20 -2.62 -2.85
CA LYS A 153 -23.66 -2.82 -2.80
C LYS A 153 -24.36 -1.64 -2.12
N LEU A 154 -23.74 -1.00 -1.13
CA LEU A 154 -24.30 0.19 -0.46
C LEU A 154 -24.28 1.41 -1.39
N LEU A 155 -23.19 1.62 -2.13
CA LEU A 155 -23.04 2.73 -3.08
C LEU A 155 -24.00 2.61 -4.26
N VAL A 156 -24.08 1.43 -4.89
CA VAL A 156 -24.96 1.17 -6.04
C VAL A 156 -26.44 1.19 -5.65
N LYS A 157 -26.79 0.64 -4.48
CA LYS A 157 -28.18 0.66 -3.97
C LYS A 157 -28.66 2.10 -3.70
N LYS A 158 -27.78 2.99 -3.24
CA LYS A 158 -28.10 4.41 -3.02
C LYS A 158 -28.31 5.16 -4.34
N GLU A 159 -27.53 4.87 -5.38
CA GLU A 159 -27.69 5.49 -6.70
C GLU A 159 -29.01 5.08 -7.37
N ASN A 160 -29.39 3.79 -7.30
CA ASN A 160 -30.66 3.31 -7.83
C ASN A 160 -31.89 3.86 -7.10
N ARG A 161 -31.75 4.29 -5.84
CA ARG A 161 -32.82 4.97 -5.08
C ARG A 161 -32.96 6.46 -5.39
N ARG A 162 -31.91 7.12 -5.90
CA ARG A 162 -31.94 8.53 -6.32
C ARG A 162 -32.48 8.72 -7.74
N LYS A 163 -32.46 7.66 -8.56
CA LYS A 163 -32.98 7.64 -9.93
C LYS A 163 -34.45 7.19 -10.04
N LYS A 164 -35.09 6.87 -8.91
CA LYS A 164 -36.53 6.64 -8.78
C LYS A 164 -37.14 7.85 -8.09
#